data_AF-A0A358GMB9-F1
#
_entry.id   AF-A0A358GMB9-F1
#
_cell.length_a   1.000
_cell.length_b   1.000
_cell.length_c   1.000
_cell.angle_alpha   90.00
_cell.angle_beta   90.00
_cell.angle_gamma   90.00
#
_symmetry.space_group_name_H-M   'P 1'
#
loop_
_entity.id
_entity.type
_entity.pdbx_description
1 polymer ?
#
loop_
_entity_poly.entity_id
_entity_poly.type
_entity_poly.pdbx_seq_one_letter_code
_entity_poly.pdbx_strand_id
1 'polypeptide(L)'
;MIPLVMAFTHNHPTNGPFSLEDIATAVDFNMAEIRAVSPNGTNLSMRRGAEGWKGNADDIGNIFANVQKELRSDPRAQEYFKTGNKDAVWDMLFNRVAEKIGGEYTKH
;
A
#
# COMPACT_ATOMS: atom_id res chain seq x y z
N MET A 1 24.33 16.94 0.09
CA MET A 1 23.83 15.65 -0.43
C MET A 1 22.38 15.90 -0.85
N ILE A 2 22.07 15.83 -2.15
CA ILE A 2 20.69 15.98 -2.63
C ILE A 2 20.00 14.65 -2.31
N PRO A 3 18.89 14.62 -1.55
CA PRO A 3 18.19 13.35 -1.33
C PRO A 3 17.69 12.87 -2.68
N LEU A 4 18.07 11.65 -3.07
CA LEU A 4 17.57 11.05 -4.32
C LEU A 4 16.05 10.90 -4.19
N VAL A 5 15.31 11.64 -5.01
CA VAL A 5 13.86 11.48 -5.15
C VAL A 5 13.63 10.33 -6.13
N MET A 6 13.73 9.09 -5.63
CA MET A 6 13.41 7.92 -6.45
C MET A 6 11.93 7.59 -6.34
N ALA A 7 11.28 7.47 -7.50
CA ALA A 7 9.94 6.91 -7.63
C ALA A 7 10.03 5.62 -8.47
N PHE A 8 9.37 4.56 -8.01
CA PHE A 8 9.26 3.29 -8.74
C PHE A 8 7.82 3.09 -9.20
N THR A 9 7.65 2.56 -10.41
CA THR A 9 6.33 2.25 -10.99
C THR A 9 6.33 0.81 -11.44
N HIS A 10 5.37 0.03 -10.93
CA HIS A 10 5.12 -1.35 -11.35
C HIS A 10 3.80 -1.40 -12.16
N ASN A 11 3.84 -2.01 -13.34
CA ASN A 11 2.65 -2.24 -14.14
C ASN A 11 2.02 -3.60 -13.75
N HIS A 12 0.76 -3.60 -13.30
CA HIS A 12 0.06 -4.81 -12.86
C HIS A 12 -0.93 -5.29 -13.94
N PRO A 13 -0.56 -6.25 -14.80
CA PRO A 13 -1.38 -6.66 -15.95
C PRO A 13 -2.71 -7.33 -15.56
N THR A 14 -2.87 -7.74 -14.30
CA THR A 14 -4.07 -8.41 -13.78
C THR A 14 -5.00 -7.48 -13.02
N ASN A 15 -4.84 -6.15 -13.13
CA ASN A 15 -5.56 -5.15 -12.32
C ASN A 15 -5.40 -5.37 -10.80
N GLY A 16 -4.26 -5.92 -10.38
CA GLY A 16 -3.96 -6.17 -8.98
C GLY A 16 -3.49 -4.89 -8.27
N PRO A 17 -3.64 -4.80 -6.95
CA PRO A 17 -3.06 -3.71 -6.18
C PRO A 17 -1.55 -3.94 -5.95
N PHE A 18 -0.93 -3.14 -5.08
CA PHE A 18 0.46 -3.37 -4.65
C PHE A 18 0.67 -4.80 -4.13
N SER A 19 1.81 -5.39 -4.48
CA SER A 19 2.37 -6.56 -3.80
C SER A 19 3.09 -6.13 -2.50
N LEU A 20 3.45 -7.11 -1.66
CA LEU A 20 4.28 -6.83 -0.48
C LEU A 20 5.68 -6.36 -0.90
N GLU A 21 6.19 -6.94 -1.98
CA GLU A 21 7.51 -6.68 -2.55
C GLU A 21 7.60 -5.25 -3.10
N ASP A 22 6.53 -4.73 -3.68
CA ASP A 22 6.47 -3.32 -4.13
C ASP A 22 6.69 -2.36 -2.95
N ILE A 23 5.99 -2.61 -1.84
CA ILE A 23 6.06 -1.77 -0.64
C ILE A 23 7.41 -1.97 0.07
N ALA A 24 7.87 -3.21 0.22
CA ALA A 24 9.16 -3.52 0.83
C ALA A 24 10.32 -2.86 0.07
N THR A 25 10.29 -2.90 -1.27
CA THR A 25 11.27 -2.21 -2.13
C THR A 25 11.26 -0.70 -1.89
N ALA A 26 10.07 -0.09 -1.81
CA ALA A 26 9.97 1.35 -1.56
C ALA A 26 10.56 1.75 -0.20
N VAL A 27 10.34 0.93 0.83
CA VAL A 27 10.88 1.14 2.18
C VAL A 27 12.39 0.90 2.22
N ASP A 28 12.88 -0.21 1.66
CA ASP A 28 14.30 -0.61 1.71
C ASP A 28 15.22 0.40 1.00
N PHE A 29 14.81 0.82 -0.20
CA PHE A 29 15.54 1.84 -0.97
C PHE A 29 15.19 3.27 -0.55
N ASN A 30 14.36 3.43 0.49
CA ASN A 30 13.93 4.71 1.02
C ASN A 30 13.39 5.65 -0.08
N MET A 31 12.59 5.08 -0.98
CA MET A 31 12.01 5.75 -2.14
C MET A 31 11.02 6.82 -1.69
N ALA A 32 10.85 7.86 -2.50
CA ALA A 32 9.85 8.90 -2.25
C ALA A 32 8.43 8.39 -2.55
N GLU A 33 8.28 7.48 -3.51
CA GLU A 33 6.98 7.00 -3.97
C GLU A 33 7.08 5.64 -4.67
N ILE A 34 6.07 4.78 -4.48
CA ILE A 34 5.79 3.61 -5.30
C ILE A 34 4.41 3.75 -5.95
N ARG A 35 4.31 3.45 -7.24
CA ARG A 35 3.08 3.49 -8.02
C ARG A 35 2.76 2.13 -8.62
N ALA A 36 1.49 1.76 -8.60
CA ALA A 36 0.97 0.59 -9.32
C ALA A 36 -0.04 1.06 -10.38
N VAL A 37 0.22 0.70 -11.64
CA VAL A 37 -0.62 1.10 -12.78
C VAL A 37 -1.30 -0.13 -13.37
N SER A 38 -2.63 -0.09 -13.47
CA SER A 38 -3.44 -1.20 -13.97
C SER A 38 -4.04 -0.88 -15.36
N PRO A 39 -4.23 -1.89 -16.25
CA PRO A 39 -4.84 -1.71 -17.57
C PRO A 39 -6.24 -1.08 -17.57
N ASN A 40 -7.00 -1.25 -16.49
CA ASN A 40 -8.32 -0.63 -16.31
C ASN A 40 -8.27 0.89 -16.00
N GLY A 41 -7.08 1.49 -15.96
CA GLY A 41 -6.88 2.91 -15.67
C GLY A 41 -6.73 3.24 -14.18
N THR A 42 -6.87 2.27 -13.27
CA THR A 42 -6.61 2.48 -11.85
C THR A 42 -5.13 2.73 -11.62
N ASN A 43 -4.81 3.83 -10.94
CA ASN A 43 -3.47 4.17 -10.52
C ASN A 43 -3.40 4.26 -9.00
N LEU A 44 -2.59 3.42 -8.39
CA LEU A 44 -2.31 3.47 -6.96
C LEU A 44 -0.98 4.16 -6.73
N SER A 45 -0.89 4.94 -5.66
CA SER A 45 0.33 5.60 -5.21
C SER A 45 0.48 5.39 -3.70
N MET A 46 1.71 5.11 -3.26
CA MET A 46 2.09 5.17 -1.86
C MET A 46 3.35 6.02 -1.73
N ARG A 47 3.22 7.16 -1.05
CA ARG A 47 4.31 8.11 -0.84
C ARG A 47 4.90 7.97 0.54
N ARG A 48 6.20 8.24 0.64
CA ARG A 48 6.87 8.39 1.92
C ARG A 48 6.38 9.66 2.61
N GLY A 49 5.89 9.55 3.84
CA GLY A 49 5.49 10.71 4.63
C GLY A 49 6.68 11.60 5.01
N ALA A 50 6.39 12.79 5.54
CA ALA A 50 7.40 13.78 5.90
C ALA A 50 8.43 13.29 6.93
N GLU A 51 8.04 12.36 7.80
CA GLU A 51 8.91 11.75 8.82
C GLU A 51 9.72 10.54 8.28
N GLY A 52 9.55 10.19 7.00
CA GLY A 52 10.13 8.99 6.42
C GLY A 52 9.26 7.75 6.58
N TRP A 53 9.74 6.63 6.01
CA TRP A 53 9.13 5.32 6.25
C TRP A 53 9.37 4.88 7.69
N LYS A 54 8.36 4.27 8.31
CA LYS A 54 8.41 3.70 9.65
C LYS A 54 8.51 2.18 9.54
N GLY A 55 9.45 1.60 10.29
CA GLY A 55 9.76 0.17 10.22
C GLY A 55 10.80 -0.18 9.15
N ASN A 56 11.10 -1.47 9.02
CA ASN A 56 12.02 -2.01 8.01
C ASN A 56 11.24 -2.80 6.95
N ALA A 57 11.90 -3.14 5.83
CA ALA A 57 11.29 -3.91 4.75
C ALA A 57 10.88 -5.33 5.19
N ASP A 58 11.63 -5.93 6.12
CA ASP A 58 11.36 -7.27 6.64
C ASP A 58 10.05 -7.35 7.45
N ASP A 59 9.62 -6.23 8.05
CA ASP A 59 8.41 -6.14 8.87
C ASP A 59 7.12 -6.01 8.02
N ILE A 60 7.23 -5.69 6.72
CA ILE A 60 6.07 -5.39 5.86
C ILE A 60 5.08 -6.56 5.82
N GLY A 61 5.58 -7.80 5.73
CA GLY A 61 4.71 -8.98 5.75
C GLY A 61 3.91 -9.12 7.05
N ASN A 62 4.55 -8.86 8.20
CA ASN A 62 3.90 -8.90 9.51
C ASN A 62 2.88 -7.77 9.67
N ILE A 63 3.22 -6.55 9.23
CA ILE A 63 2.32 -5.41 9.25
C ILE A 63 1.07 -5.71 8.42
N PHE A 64 1.23 -6.24 7.22
CA PHE A 64 0.13 -6.60 6.34
C PHE A 64 -0.79 -7.65 6.97
N ALA A 65 -0.22 -8.73 7.53
CA ALA A 65 -0.98 -9.77 8.22
C ALA A 65 -1.77 -9.22 9.42
N ASN A 66 -1.17 -8.30 10.18
CA ASN A 66 -1.84 -7.65 11.30
C ASN A 66 -2.98 -6.74 10.84
N VAL A 67 -2.80 -5.93 9.80
CA VAL A 67 -3.88 -5.09 9.24
C VAL A 67 -5.00 -5.97 8.70
N GLN A 68 -4.70 -7.07 8.00
CA GLN A 68 -5.72 -8.01 7.56
C GLN A 68 -6.52 -8.58 8.74
N LYS A 69 -5.86 -8.90 9.87
CA LYS A 69 -6.54 -9.33 11.09
C LYS A 69 -7.44 -8.23 11.67
N GLU A 70 -6.97 -6.98 11.71
CA GLU A 70 -7.76 -5.83 12.15
C GLU A 70 -9.01 -5.64 11.27
N LEU A 71 -8.87 -5.76 9.94
CA LEU A 71 -9.98 -5.64 9.00
C LEU A 71 -11.02 -6.75 9.14
N ARG A 72 -10.63 -7.97 9.51
CA ARG A 72 -11.60 -9.06 9.81
C ARG A 72 -12.56 -8.70 10.93
N SER A 73 -12.15 -7.83 11.86
CA SER A 73 -12.98 -7.31 12.95
C SER A 73 -13.59 -5.93 12.69
N ASP A 74 -13.27 -5.26 11.57
CA ASP A 74 -13.80 -3.93 11.25
C ASP A 74 -15.21 -4.06 10.64
N PRO A 75 -16.25 -3.43 11.22
CA PRO A 75 -17.61 -3.55 10.71
C PRO A 75 -17.80 -3.07 9.27
N ARG A 76 -17.09 -2.02 8.84
CA ARG A 76 -17.17 -1.50 7.46
C ARG A 76 -16.49 -2.46 6.49
N ALA A 77 -15.31 -2.98 6.85
CA ALA A 77 -14.63 -3.97 6.03
C ALA A 77 -15.48 -5.24 5.90
N GLN A 78 -16.09 -5.71 6.99
CA GLN A 78 -17.00 -6.85 6.96
C GLN A 78 -18.20 -6.63 6.02
N GLU A 79 -18.77 -5.43 5.99
CA GLU A 79 -19.85 -5.09 5.07
C GLU A 79 -19.39 -5.15 3.61
N TYR A 80 -18.22 -4.58 3.29
CA TYR A 80 -17.65 -4.69 1.95
C TYR A 80 -17.33 -6.14 1.56
N PHE A 81 -16.86 -6.96 2.49
CA PHE A 81 -16.66 -8.39 2.25
C PHE A 81 -17.97 -9.12 1.93
N LYS A 82 -19.04 -8.88 2.71
CA LYS A 82 -20.35 -9.51 2.49
C LYS A 82 -20.98 -9.13 1.16
N THR A 83 -20.81 -7.88 0.75
CA THR A 83 -21.35 -7.35 -0.51
C THR A 83 -20.45 -7.63 -1.72
N GLY A 84 -19.28 -8.26 -1.52
CA GLY A 84 -18.33 -8.57 -2.59
C GLY A 84 -17.55 -7.37 -3.13
N ASN A 85 -17.57 -6.23 -2.43
CA ASN A 85 -16.85 -5.02 -2.81
C ASN A 85 -15.35 -5.13 -2.45
N LYS A 86 -14.62 -5.92 -3.23
CA LYS A 86 -13.19 -6.18 -3.03
C LYS A 86 -12.34 -4.92 -3.09
N ASP A 87 -12.68 -3.98 -3.98
CA ASP A 87 -11.91 -2.75 -4.18
C ASP A 87 -11.91 -1.88 -2.92
N ALA A 88 -13.05 -1.75 -2.25
CA ALA A 88 -13.14 -1.00 -1.00
C ALA A 88 -12.36 -1.69 0.15
N VAL A 89 -12.32 -3.02 0.18
CA VAL A 89 -11.49 -3.76 1.13
C VAL A 89 -10.00 -3.51 0.88
N TRP A 90 -9.57 -3.55 -0.39
CA TRP A 90 -8.20 -3.24 -0.76
C TRP A 90 -7.81 -1.82 -0.38
N ASP A 91 -8.68 -0.84 -0.66
CA ASP A 91 -8.43 0.56 -0.31
C ASP A 91 -8.27 0.73 1.22
N MET A 92 -9.11 0.06 2.02
CA MET A 92 -8.96 0.06 3.48
C MET A 92 -7.64 -0.59 3.95
N LEU A 93 -7.23 -1.68 3.30
CA LEU A 93 -6.00 -2.40 3.61
C LEU A 93 -4.76 -1.54 3.35
N PHE A 94 -4.63 -1.00 2.14
CA PHE A 94 -3.45 -0.20 1.78
C PHE A 94 -3.40 1.14 2.48
N ASN A 95 -4.56 1.76 2.77
CA ASN A 95 -4.58 2.97 3.59
C ASN A 95 -4.02 2.71 5.00
N ARG A 96 -4.45 1.63 5.67
CA ARG A 96 -3.95 1.29 7.01
C ARG A 96 -2.50 0.83 7.02
N VAL A 97 -2.08 0.08 6.00
CA VAL A 97 -0.68 -0.30 5.85
C VAL A 97 0.17 0.96 5.71
N ALA A 98 -0.21 1.89 4.82
CA ALA A 98 0.48 3.16 4.63
C ALA A 98 0.62 3.93 5.95
N GLU A 99 -0.47 4.13 6.69
CA GLU A 99 -0.43 4.79 8.00
C GLU A 99 0.57 4.16 8.98
N LYS A 100 0.62 2.82 9.06
CA LYS A 100 1.52 2.09 9.96
C LYS A 100 2.99 2.18 9.54
N ILE A 101 3.26 2.27 8.24
CA ILE A 101 4.62 2.41 7.72
C ILE A 101 5.03 3.87 7.48
N GLY A 102 4.27 4.85 7.98
CA GLY A 102 4.58 6.27 7.81
C GLY A 102 4.43 6.78 6.38
N GLY A 103 3.67 6.07 5.55
CA GLY A 103 3.34 6.46 4.19
C GLY A 103 1.96 7.08 4.04
N GLU A 104 1.68 7.54 2.82
CA GLU A 104 0.41 8.11 2.41
C GLU A 104 -0.08 7.37 1.16
N TYR A 105 -1.24 6.72 1.26
CA TYR A 105 -1.87 6.00 0.14
C TYR A 105 -2.82 6.92 -0.64
N THR A 106 -2.81 6.80 -1.96
CA THR A 106 -3.76 7.49 -2.85
C THR A 106 -4.14 6.58 -4.02
N LYS A 107 -5.38 6.71 -4.49
CA LYS A 107 -5.93 6.02 -5.65
C LYS A 107 -6.57 7.02 -6.59
N HIS A 108 -6.27 6.90 -7.88
CA HIS A 108 -6.80 7.71 -8.98
C HIS A 108 -7.49 6.83 -10.02
#